data_AF-A0A7V6WGY6-F1
#
_entry.id   AF-A0A7V6WGY6-F1
#
_cell.length_a   1.000
_cell.length_b   1.000
_cell.length_c   1.000
_cell.angle_alpha   90.00
_cell.angle_beta   90.00
_cell.angle_gamma   90.00
#
_symmetry.space_group_name_H-M   'P 1'
#
loop_
_entity.id
_entity.type
_entity.pdbx_description
1 polymer ?
#
loop_
_entity_poly.entity_id
_entity_poly.type
_entity_poly.pdbx_seq_one_letter_code
_entity_poly.pdbx_strand_id
1 'polypeptide(L)' 'MKNMNQGTIVQVIGPVVDIKFTEELPDIYNAVLIRSQDQRSEESAGGLHITLEAMQHLGNDTVRCVALSSTDGLKRGMVA' A
#
# COMPACT_ATOMS: atom_id res chain seq x y z
N MET A 1 7.32 3.58 -19.79
CA MET A 1 7.04 2.60 -18.71
C MET A 1 6.77 3.43 -17.47
N LYS A 2 5.60 3.29 -16.83
CA LYS A 2 5.35 4.00 -15.56
C LYS A 2 6.29 3.41 -14.51
N ASN A 3 7.19 4.20 -13.95
CA ASN A 3 7.90 3.81 -12.73
C ASN A 3 6.83 3.56 -11.67
N MET A 4 6.79 2.34 -11.11
CA MET A 4 5.97 2.05 -9.94
C MET A 4 6.63 2.75 -8.76
N ASN A 5 6.00 3.82 -8.29
CA ASN A 5 6.40 4.49 -7.07
C ASN A 5 6.15 3.55 -5.88
N GLN A 6 7.23 3.08 -5.25
CA GLN A 6 7.17 2.07 -4.19
C GLN A 6 7.07 2.74 -2.82
N GLY A 7 6.12 2.25 -2.02
CA GLY A 7 5.97 2.58 -0.62
C GLY A 7 6.47 1.46 0.29
N THR A 8 6.70 1.77 1.57
CA THR A 8 6.95 0.78 2.62
C THR A 8 5.97 1.00 3.76
N ILE A 9 5.29 -0.07 4.19
CA ILE A 9 4.35 0.00 5.32
C ILE A 9 5.11 0.29 6.60
N VAL A 10 4.74 1.37 7.29
CA VAL A 10 5.32 1.75 8.59
C VAL A 10 4.39 1.45 9.76
N GLN A 11 3.08 1.37 9.51
CA GLN A 11 2.09 1.07 10.54
C GLN A 11 0.82 0.44 9.97
N VAL A 12 0.20 -0.45 10.74
CA VAL A 12 -1.11 -1.06 10.47
C VAL A 12 -1.94 -1.01 11.76
N ILE A 13 -3.10 -0.34 11.73
CA ILE A 13 -4.05 -0.23 12.86
C ILE A 13 -5.45 -0.47 12.30
N GLY A 14 -5.94 -1.71 12.43
CA GLY A 14 -7.19 -2.13 11.78
C GLY A 14 -7.12 -1.84 10.27
N PRO A 15 -8.10 -1.15 9.68
CA PRO A 15 -8.08 -0.80 8.26
C PRO A 15 -7.14 0.35 7.91
N VAL A 16 -6.55 1.04 8.90
CA VAL A 16 -5.67 2.19 8.68
C VAL A 16 -4.25 1.70 8.48
N VAL A 17 -3.64 2.06 7.34
CA VAL A 17 -2.29 1.67 6.96
C VAL A 17 -1.49 2.93 6.63
N ASP A 18 -0.43 3.20 7.38
CA ASP A 18 0.48 4.30 7.07
C ASP A 18 1.66 3.77 6.24
N ILE A 19 1.95 4.43 5.13
CA ILE A 19 2.95 4.01 4.14
C ILE A 19 3.90 5.16 3.89
N LYS A 20 5.20 4.88 3.97
CA LYS A 20 6.26 5.82 3.61
C LYS A 20 6.71 5.60 2.18
N PHE A 21 6.68 6.63 1.36
CA PHE A 21 7.19 6.62 -0.02
C PHE A 21 8.59 7.26 -0.06
N THR A 22 9.42 6.82 -1.00
CA THR A 22 10.78 7.38 -1.20
C THR A 22 10.83 8.40 -2.33
N GLU A 23 9.83 8.41 -3.20
CA GLU A 23 9.72 9.35 -4.32
C GLU A 23 8.54 10.31 -4.06
N GLU A 24 7.52 10.28 -4.92
CA GLU A 24 6.35 11.15 -4.81
C GLU A 24 5.34 10.57 -3.80
N LEU A 25 4.49 11.41 -3.20
CA LEU A 25 3.35 10.91 -2.44
C LEU A 25 2.15 10.71 -3.38
N PRO A 26 1.39 9.62 -3.24
CA PRO A 26 0.10 9.50 -3.91
C PRO A 26 -0.81 10.68 -3.54
N ASP A 27 -1.52 11.24 -4.52
CA ASP A 27 -2.60 12.20 -4.22
C ASP A 27 -3.66 11.55 -3.33
N ILE A 28 -4.36 12.38 -2.56
CA ILE A 28 -5.52 11.93 -1.80
C ILE A 28 -6.57 11.37 -2.78
N TYR A 29 -7.22 10.28 -2.39
CA TYR A 29 -8.15 9.46 -3.18
C TYR A 29 -7.52 8.61 -4.29
N ASN A 30 -6.19 8.61 -4.43
CA ASN A 30 -5.51 7.65 -5.30
C ASN A 30 -5.33 6.29 -4.62
N ALA A 31 -5.40 5.23 -5.42
CA ALA A 31 -5.18 3.86 -4.97
C ALA A 31 -3.69 3.55 -4.78
N VAL A 32 -3.38 2.79 -3.72
CA VAL A 32 -2.10 2.13 -3.46
C VAL A 32 -2.33 0.62 -3.45
N LEU A 33 -1.55 -0.13 -4.21
CA LEU A 33 -1.78 -1.55 -4.48
C LEU A 33 -0.68 -2.41 -3.87
N ILE A 34 -1.02 -3.19 -2.86
CA ILE A 34 -0.09 -4.16 -2.27
C ILE A 34 -0.28 -5.51 -2.96
N ARG A 35 0.79 -5.99 -3.60
CA ARG A 35 0.84 -7.29 -4.29
C ARG A 35 1.99 -8.14 -3.74
N SER A 36 1.77 -9.44 -3.53
CA SER A 36 2.88 -10.38 -3.25
C SER A 36 3.85 -10.45 -4.44
N GLN A 37 5.16 -10.51 -4.18
CA GLN A 37 6.23 -10.53 -5.21
C GLN A 37 6.04 -11.59 -6.31
N ASP A 38 5.33 -12.69 -6.03
CA ASP A 38 5.10 -13.78 -6.98
C ASP A 38 3.89 -13.61 -7.92
N GLN A 39 3.16 -12.50 -7.85
CA GLN A 39 2.01 -12.27 -8.73
C GLN A 39 2.34 -11.39 -9.93
N ARG A 40 2.90 -12.02 -10.97
CA ARG A 40 2.90 -11.49 -12.33
C ARG A 40 1.57 -11.74 -13.08
N SER A 41 0.62 -12.44 -12.48
CA SER A 41 -0.71 -12.72 -13.06
C SER A 41 -1.83 -12.56 -12.02
N GLU A 42 -2.98 -12.07 -12.48
CA GLU A 42 -4.18 -11.85 -11.68
C GLU A 42 -4.83 -13.17 -11.19
N GLU A 43 -4.45 -14.33 -11.74
CA GLU A 43 -5.03 -15.64 -11.39
C GLU A 43 -4.44 -16.38 -10.17
N SER A 44 -3.42 -15.86 -9.49
CA SER A 44 -2.80 -16.60 -8.38
C SER A 44 -3.67 -16.53 -7.11
N ALA A 45 -4.57 -17.50 -6.93
CA ALA A 45 -5.58 -17.61 -5.87
C ALA A 45 -5.07 -17.73 -4.40
N GLY A 46 -3.85 -17.27 -4.09
CA GLY A 46 -3.27 -17.34 -2.75
C GLY A 46 -2.27 -16.24 -2.38
N GLY A 47 -2.08 -15.23 -3.22
CA GLY A 47 -1.20 -14.11 -2.90
C GLY A 47 -1.95 -12.90 -2.34
N LEU A 48 -1.23 -12.06 -1.61
CA LEU A 48 -1.76 -10.86 -0.99
C LEU A 48 -2.06 -9.83 -2.08
N HIS A 49 -3.34 -9.49 -2.26
CA HIS A 49 -3.80 -8.44 -3.16
C HIS A 49 -4.72 -7.51 -2.38
N ILE A 50 -4.18 -6.37 -1.94
CA ILE A 50 -4.92 -5.42 -1.13
C ILE A 50 -4.90 -4.06 -1.82
N THR A 51 -6.08 -3.48 -1.99
CA THR A 51 -6.22 -2.09 -2.43
C THR A 51 -6.38 -1.20 -1.19
N LEU A 52 -5.55 -0.17 -1.13
CA LEU A 52 -5.64 0.90 -0.15
C LEU A 52 -5.97 2.21 -0.88
N GLU A 53 -6.67 3.13 -0.24
CA GLU A 53 -6.90 4.48 -0.77
C GLU A 53 -6.18 5.51 0.11
N ALA A 54 -5.42 6.42 -0.50
CA ALA A 54 -4.73 7.50 0.20
C ALA A 54 -5.73 8.52 0.75
N MET A 55 -5.68 8.79 2.06
CA MET A 55 -6.66 9.66 2.73
C MET A 55 -6.04 10.94 3.29
N GLN A 56 -4.77 10.90 3.70
CA GLN A 56 -4.13 12.06 4.33
C GLN A 56 -2.61 11.98 4.23
N HIS A 57 -1.96 13.07 3.81
CA HIS A 57 -0.50 13.21 3.97
C HIS A 57 -0.16 13.53 5.43
N LEU A 58 0.73 12.74 6.03
CA LEU A 58 1.16 12.88 7.43
C LEU A 58 2.47 13.67 7.57
N GLY A 59 3.14 14.00 6.46
CA GLY A 59 4.50 14.51 6.44
C GLY A 59 5.55 13.38 6.53
N ASN A 60 6.83 13.72 6.50
CA ASN A 60 7.95 12.77 6.49
C ASN A 60 7.80 11.67 5.42
N ASP A 61 7.37 12.08 4.22
CA ASP A 61 7.11 11.21 3.07
C ASP A 61 6.12 10.09 3.38
N THR A 62 5.21 10.30 4.33
CA THR A 62 4.23 9.31 4.79
C THR A 62 2.81 9.73 4.41
N VAL A 63 2.04 8.78 3.87
CA VAL A 63 0.60 8.90 3.62
C VAL A 63 -0.16 7.88 4.47
N ARG A 64 -1.26 8.32 5.04
CA ARG A 64 -2.27 7.46 5.67
C ARG A 64 -3.22 6.97 4.61
N CYS A 65 -3.34 5.66 4.50
CA CYS A 65 -4.28 5.00 3.63
C CYS A 65 -5.33 4.23 4.43
N VAL A 66 -6.46 3.95 3.80
CA VAL A 66 -7.51 3.05 4.31
C VAL A 66 -7.63 1.84 3.40
N ALA A 67 -7.61 0.65 3.98
CA ALA A 67 -7.76 -0.60 3.25
C ALA A 67 -9.22 -0.83 2.83
N LEU A 68 -9.41 -1.23 1.57
CA LEU A 68 -10.72 -1.58 1.00
C LEU A 68 -11.05 -3.08 1.16
N SER A 69 -10.14 -3.84 1.78
CA SER A 69 -10.28 -5.26 2.10
C SER A 69 -9.62 -5.57 3.45
N SER A 70 -9.68 -6.83 3.91
CA SER A 70 -8.96 -7.24 5.12
C SER A 70 -7.46 -6.88 5.02
N THR A 71 -6.91 -6.40 6.13
CA THR A 71 -5.48 -6.12 6.32
C THR A 71 -4.72 -7.34 6.87
N ASP A 72 -5.37 -8.50 6.95
CA ASP A 72 -4.73 -9.73 7.41
C ASP A 72 -3.50 -10.05 6.56
N GLY A 73 -2.40 -10.35 7.23
CA GLY A 73 -1.12 -10.62 6.58
C GLY A 73 -0.29 -9.37 6.25
N LEU A 74 -0.83 -8.16 6.36
CA LEU A 74 -0.01 -6.93 6.26
C LEU A 74 0.92 -6.80 7.46
N LYS A 75 2.17 -6.46 7.18
CA LYS A 75 3.22 -6.28 8.17
C LYS A 75 4.02 -5.03 7.85
N ARG A 76 4.56 -4.40 8.90
CA ARG A 76 5.54 -3.33 8.76
C ARG A 76 6.74 -3.83 7.94
N GLY A 77 7.27 -2.98 7.07
CA GLY A 77 8.38 -3.30 6.17
C GLY A 77 7.97 -3.95 4.85
N MET A 78 6.69 -4.28 4.64
CA MET A 78 6.22 -4.75 3.33
C MET A 78 6.21 -3.60 2.31
N VAL A 79 6.54 -3.93 1.06
CA VAL A 79 6.51 -3.00 -0.07
C VAL A 79 5.07 -2.83 -0.55
N ALA A 80 4.69 -1.59 -0.82
CA ALA A 80 3.39 -1.15 -1.33
C ALA A 80 3.53 -0.43 -2.67
#